data_AF-A0A975SLQ5-F1
#
_entry.id   AF-A0A975SLQ5-F1
#
_cell.length_a   1.000
_cell.length_b   1.000
_cell.length_c   1.000
_cell.angle_alpha   90.00
_cell.angle_beta   90.00
_cell.angle_gamma   90.00
#
_symmetry.space_group_name_H-M   'P 1'
#
loop_
_entity.id
_entity.type
_entity.pdbx_description
1 polymer ?
#
loop_
_entity_poly.entity_id
_entity_poly.type
_entity_poly.pdbx_seq_one_letter_code
_entity_poly.pdbx_strand_id
1 'polypeptide(L)'
;MSNESEVFALIGRIHVLLRRTLNRITDVDYMRENVEYARAMVALAEGTGNPELLQLCQRLREVMGLTDSAPGGAEESPQEAPKPPRKYLFTLR
;
A
#
# COMPACT_ATOMS: atom_id res chain seq x y z
N MET A 1 -16.39 -10.85 11.65
CA MET A 1 -16.22 -9.56 10.93
C MET A 1 -14.99 -9.72 10.08
N SER A 2 -15.12 -9.74 8.76
CA SER A 2 -14.05 -10.17 7.84
C SER A 2 -12.85 -9.22 7.93
N ASN A 3 -11.66 -9.78 8.14
CA ASN A 3 -10.39 -9.04 8.29
C ASN A 3 -10.14 -8.06 7.13
N GLU A 4 -10.68 -8.36 5.94
CA GLU A 4 -10.61 -7.51 4.74
C GLU A 4 -11.22 -6.11 4.91
N SER A 5 -12.33 -5.98 5.63
CA SER A 5 -12.94 -4.65 5.83
C SER A 5 -12.09 -3.78 6.77
N GLU A 6 -11.45 -4.39 7.76
CA GLU A 6 -10.50 -3.71 8.65
C GLU A 6 -9.24 -3.29 7.89
N VAL A 7 -8.68 -4.21 7.09
CA VAL A 7 -7.53 -3.92 6.21
C VAL A 7 -7.84 -2.75 5.27
N PHE A 8 -8.96 -2.80 4.56
CA PHE A 8 -9.33 -1.74 3.63
C PHE A 8 -9.49 -0.38 4.32
N ALA A 9 -10.10 -0.36 5.51
CA ALA A 9 -10.25 0.86 6.31
C ALA A 9 -8.89 1.43 6.75
N LEU A 10 -7.95 0.57 7.15
CA LEU A 10 -6.59 0.97 7.53
C LEU A 10 -5.82 1.56 6.34
N ILE A 11 -5.81 0.86 5.20
CA ILE A 11 -5.15 1.32 3.98
C ILE A 11 -5.72 2.67 3.53
N GLY A 12 -7.04 2.83 3.54
CA GLY A 12 -7.69 4.09 3.17
C GLY A 12 -7.26 5.27 4.05
N ARG A 13 -7.13 5.07 5.36
CA ARG A 13 -6.64 6.13 6.27
C ARG A 13 -5.18 6.47 6.00
N ILE A 14 -4.34 5.47 5.79
CA ILE A 14 -2.92 5.65 5.44
C ILE A 14 -2.79 6.42 4.12
N HIS A 15 -3.58 6.08 3.10
CA HIS A 15 -3.62 6.78 1.82
C HIS A 15 -3.93 8.28 2.00
N VAL A 16 -4.98 8.62 2.76
CA VAL A 16 -5.37 10.02 2.98
C VAL A 16 -4.27 10.80 3.70
N LEU A 17 -3.62 10.20 4.70
CA LEU A 17 -2.53 10.84 5.42
C LEU A 17 -1.30 11.04 4.52
N LEU A 18 -0.89 10.03 3.76
CA LEU A 18 0.22 10.12 2.81
C LEU A 18 -0.04 11.18 1.72
N ARG A 19 -1.28 11.30 1.25
CA ARG A 19 -1.71 12.37 0.33
C ARG A 19 -1.55 13.75 0.98
N ARG A 20 -1.83 13.89 2.27
CA ARG A 20 -1.74 15.18 2.98
C ARG A 20 -0.31 15.55 3.36
N THR A 21 0.50 14.59 3.77
CA THR A 21 1.86 14.84 4.27
C THR A 21 2.90 14.88 3.16
N LEU A 22 2.80 13.99 2.18
CA LEU A 22 3.80 13.82 1.11
C LEU A 22 3.26 14.17 -0.28
N ASN A 23 1.99 14.58 -0.39
CA ASN A 23 1.29 14.80 -1.66
C ASN A 23 1.34 13.56 -2.59
N ARG A 24 1.46 12.36 -2.00
CA ARG A 24 1.60 11.10 -2.72
C ARG A 24 0.26 10.38 -2.84
N ILE A 25 -0.11 10.01 -4.07
CA ILE A 25 -1.27 9.16 -4.33
C ILE A 25 -0.79 7.71 -4.28
N THR A 26 -1.40 6.90 -3.42
CA THR A 26 -1.15 5.46 -3.32
C THR A 26 -2.35 4.66 -3.81
N ASP A 27 -2.10 3.49 -4.38
CA ASP A 27 -3.14 2.58 -4.81
C ASP A 27 -3.60 1.71 -3.62
N VAL A 28 -4.88 1.83 -3.25
CA VAL A 28 -5.46 1.15 -2.09
C VAL A 28 -5.69 -0.34 -2.35
N ASP A 29 -6.09 -0.67 -3.58
CA ASP A 29 -6.40 -2.05 -3.97
C ASP A 29 -5.10 -2.83 -4.16
N TYR A 30 -4.09 -2.22 -4.79
CA TYR A 30 -2.79 -2.86 -4.94
C TYR A 30 -2.07 -3.09 -3.61
N MET A 31 -2.23 -2.18 -2.65
CA MET A 31 -1.63 -2.31 -1.31
C MET A 31 -2.25 -3.42 -0.47
N ARG A 32 -3.47 -3.84 -0.81
CA ARG A 32 -4.12 -5.01 -0.21
C ARG A 32 -3.64 -6.32 -0.83
N GLU A 33 -3.41 -6.31 -2.14
CA GLU A 33 -3.01 -7.51 -2.89
C GLU A 33 -1.51 -7.79 -2.79
N ASN A 34 -0.68 -6.75 -2.65
CA ASN A 34 0.77 -6.87 -2.64
C ASN A 34 1.39 -6.52 -1.27
N VAL A 35 1.88 -7.55 -0.58
CA VAL A 35 2.53 -7.48 0.75
C VAL A 35 3.82 -6.66 0.72
N GLU A 36 4.61 -6.78 -0.35
CA GLU A 36 5.88 -6.04 -0.50
C GLU A 36 5.63 -4.55 -0.74
N TYR A 37 4.60 -4.21 -1.51
CA TYR A 37 4.16 -2.83 -1.68
C TYR A 37 3.64 -2.24 -0.35
N ALA A 38 2.85 -3.00 0.41
CA ALA A 38 2.42 -2.59 1.74
C ALA A 38 3.60 -2.32 2.68
N ARG A 39 4.63 -3.19 2.67
CA ARG A 39 5.87 -3.00 3.44
C ARG A 39 6.60 -1.73 3.02
N ALA A 40 6.76 -1.50 1.71
CA ALA A 40 7.41 -0.29 1.20
C ALA A 40 6.66 0.99 1.60
N MET A 41 5.32 0.97 1.57
CA MET A 41 4.49 2.10 2.00
C MET A 41 4.63 2.35 3.51
N VAL A 42 4.70 1.30 4.32
CA VAL A 42 4.93 1.42 5.76
C VAL A 42 6.31 2.01 6.05
N ALA A 43 7.38 1.53 5.41
CA ALA A 43 8.73 2.08 5.58
C ALA A 43 8.80 3.57 5.18
N LEU A 44 8.11 3.93 4.10
CA LEU A 44 8.01 5.33 3.65
C LEU A 44 7.24 6.20 4.66
N ALA A 45 6.15 5.68 5.21
CA ALA A 45 5.36 6.35 6.23
C ALA A 45 6.15 6.61 7.52
N GLU A 46 6.98 5.67 7.96
CA GLU A 46 7.86 5.82 9.12
C GLU A 46 8.85 6.99 8.95
N GLY A 47 9.38 7.18 7.74
CA GLY A 47 10.27 8.30 7.40
C GLY A 47 9.60 9.69 7.45
N THR A 48 8.26 9.76 7.53
CA THR A 48 7.51 11.03 7.54
C THR A 48 7.46 11.67 8.93
N GLY A 49 7.71 10.90 10.00
CA GLY A 49 7.67 11.39 11.39
C GLY A 49 6.25 11.76 11.90
N ASN A 50 5.19 11.34 11.21
CA ASN A 50 3.82 11.59 11.64
C ASN A 50 3.36 10.48 12.63
N PRO A 51 3.01 10.82 13.88
CA PRO A 51 2.68 9.83 14.91
C PRO A 51 1.39 9.06 14.63
N GLU A 52 0.38 9.71 14.06
CA GLU A 52 -0.89 9.07 13.69
C GLU A 52 -0.68 8.06 12.55
N LEU A 53 0.07 8.47 11.53
CA LEU A 53 0.43 7.61 10.42
C LEU A 53 1.21 6.38 10.89
N LEU A 54 2.15 6.57 11.81
CA LEU A 54 2.96 5.49 12.38
C LEU A 54 2.10 4.47 13.14
N GLN A 55 1.12 4.92 13.93
CA GLN A 55 0.18 4.03 14.63
C GLN A 55 -0.66 3.21 13.64
N LEU A 56 -1.16 3.82 12.57
CA LEU A 56 -1.91 3.11 11.53
C LEU A 56 -1.06 2.08 10.80
N CYS A 57 0.19 2.41 10.50
CA CYS A 57 1.15 1.51 9.86
C CYS A 57 1.50 0.32 10.75
N GLN A 58 1.69 0.51 12.06
CA GLN A 58 1.89 -0.58 13.01
C GLN A 58 0.69 -1.52 13.03
N ARG A 59 -0.53 -0.97 13.11
CA ARG A 59 -1.75 -1.77 13.08
C ARG A 59 -1.90 -2.55 11.77
N LEU A 60 -1.57 -1.92 10.64
CA LEU A 60 -1.58 -2.59 9.35
C LEU A 60 -0.57 -3.73 9.28
N ARG A 61 0.63 -3.57 9.86
CA ARG A 61 1.62 -4.67 9.97
C ARG A 61 1.08 -5.86 10.75
N GLU A 62 0.42 -5.63 11.89
CA GLU A 62 -0.18 -6.69 12.70
C GLU A 62 -1.25 -7.47 11.93
N VAL A 63 -2.16 -6.75 11.27
CA VAL A 63 -3.32 -7.35 10.60
C VAL A 63 -2.90 -8.10 9.33
N MET A 64 -1.92 -7.58 8.57
CA MET A 64 -1.39 -8.24 7.38
C MET A 64 -0.29 -9.27 7.66
N GLY A 65 0.23 -9.35 8.90
CA GLY A 65 1.35 -10.22 9.24
C GLY A 65 2.64 -9.83 8.52
N LEU A 66 2.88 -8.52 8.33
CA LEU A 66 4.09 -7.99 7.70
C LEU A 66 5.30 -8.22 8.63
N THR A 67 5.88 -9.42 8.57
CA THR A 67 7.19 -9.71 9.19
C THR A 67 8.27 -8.92 8.45
N ASP A 68 9.25 -8.39 9.19
CA ASP A 68 10.48 -7.81 8.64
C ASP A 68 11.34 -8.92 8.02
N SER A 69 10.94 -9.41 6.86
CA SER A 69 11.88 -10.08 5.96
C SER A 69 12.72 -8.98 5.32
N ALA A 70 14.03 -9.14 5.38
CA ALA A 70 15.03 -8.17 4.91
C ALA A 70 14.67 -7.57 3.55
N PRO A 71 15.03 -6.30 3.29
CA PRO A 71 14.76 -5.65 2.01
C PRO A 71 15.59 -6.36 0.93
N GLY A 72 14.97 -7.33 0.25
CA GLY A 72 15.38 -7.73 -1.08
C GLY A 72 15.19 -6.50 -1.94
N GLY A 73 16.29 -5.78 -2.18
CA GLY A 73 16.31 -4.57 -2.99
C GLY A 73 15.60 -4.82 -4.32
N ALA A 74 14.86 -3.80 -4.75
CA ALA A 74 14.65 -3.43 -6.14
C ALA A 74 14.92 -4.54 -7.18
N GLU A 75 14.06 -5.54 -7.24
CA GLU A 75 13.79 -6.22 -8.50
C GLU A 75 12.32 -6.02 -8.80
N GLU A 76 12.07 -5.06 -9.69
CA GLU A 76 10.94 -5.11 -10.62
C GLU A 76 11.04 -6.43 -11.42
N SER A 77 10.75 -7.56 -10.79
CA SER A 77 10.35 -8.74 -11.53
C SER A 77 8.96 -8.45 -12.09
N PRO A 78 8.71 -8.63 -13.39
CA PRO A 78 7.36 -8.57 -13.96
C PRO A 78 6.52 -9.69 -13.35
N GLN A 79 6.01 -9.49 -12.13
CA GLN A 79 4.86 -10.22 -11.65
C GLN A 79 3.75 -9.79 -12.60
N GLU A 80 3.36 -10.72 -13.47
CA GLU A 80 2.25 -10.61 -14.41
C GLU A 80 1.06 -10.00 -13.68
N ALA A 81 0.93 -8.67 -13.78
CA ALA A 81 -0.24 -7.96 -13.32
C ALA A 81 -1.42 -8.60 -14.03
N PRO A 82 -2.54 -8.91 -13.35
CA PRO A 82 -3.73 -9.39 -14.04
C PRO A 82 -4.01 -8.41 -15.17
N LYS A 83 -3.90 -8.90 -16.40
CA LYS A 83 -3.86 -8.09 -17.61
C LYS A 83 -5.03 -7.10 -17.54
N PRO A 84 -4.78 -5.78 -17.47
CA PRO A 84 -5.84 -4.83 -17.22
C PRO A 84 -6.89 -4.99 -18.32
N PRO A 85 -8.19 -5.06 -17.99
CA PRO A 85 -9.22 -5.13 -19.00
C PRO A 85 -9.01 -3.96 -19.97
N ARG A 86 -9.05 -4.25 -21.28
CA ARG A 86 -8.81 -3.31 -22.38
C ARG A 86 -9.92 -2.24 -22.50
N LYS A 87 -10.41 -1.70 -21.39
CA LYS A 87 -11.54 -0.78 -21.37
C LYS A 87 -11.16 0.66 -21.72
N TYR A 88 -9.85 1.00 -21.64
CA TYR A 88 -9.35 2.37 -21.87
C TYR A 88 -8.09 2.46 -22.74
N LEU A 89 -7.58 1.32 -23.24
CA LEU A 89 -6.46 1.32 -24.19
C LEU A 89 -7.00 1.77 -25.56
N PHE A 90 -6.40 2.81 -26.15
CA PHE A 90 -6.71 3.37 -27.48
C PHE A 90 -8.01 4.18 -27.63
N THR A 91 -8.63 4.67 -26.54
CA THR A 91 -9.86 5.50 -26.60
C THR A 91 -9.64 7.00 -26.52
N LEU A 92 -8.42 7.47 -26.28
CA LEU A 92 -8.08 8.90 -26.34
C LEU A 92 -7.76 9.25 -27.80
N ARG A 93 -8.71 9.90 -28.46
CA ARG A 93 -8.54 10.59 -29.75
C ARG A 93 -8.21 12.06 -29.52
#